data_AF-A0A9D8PXW2-F1
#
_entry.id   AF-A0A9D8PXW2-F1
#
_cell.length_a   1.000
_cell.length_b   1.000
_cell.length_c   1.000
_cell.angle_alpha   90.00
_cell.angle_beta   90.00
_cell.angle_gamma   90.00
#
_symmetry.space_group_name_H-M   'P 1'
#
loop_
_entity.id
_entity.type
_entity.pdbx_description
1 polymer ?
#
loop_
_entity_poly.entity_id
_entity_poly.type
_entity_poly.pdbx_seq_one_letter_code
_entity_poly.pdbx_strand_id
1 'polypeptide(L)' 'AWAKSQSVPDGLMMLSDGNGDFTRALGLEMDASGSGMGMRSRRFALYVDNGTVRGVHVEEPGRFEVSSAEYMLAHLPE' A
#
# COMPACT_ATOMS: atom_id res chain seq x y z
N ALA A 1 -2.55 -7.50 -16.38
CA ALA A 1 -3.67 -6.82 -17.07
C ALA A 1 -3.80 -5.35 -16.64
N TRP A 2 -4.03 -5.06 -15.35
CA TRP A 2 -4.23 -3.69 -14.87
C TRP A 2 -3.01 -2.77 -15.09
N ALA A 3 -1.81 -3.20 -14.70
CA ALA A 3 -0.57 -2.44 -14.92
C ALA A 3 -0.38 -1.99 -16.39
N LYS A 4 -0.63 -2.90 -17.33
CA LYS A 4 -0.60 -2.63 -18.78
C LYS A 4 -1.65 -1.58 -19.19
N SER A 5 -2.85 -1.65 -18.62
CA SER A 5 -3.92 -0.68 -18.92
C SER A 5 -3.66 0.72 -18.36
N GLN A 6 -2.85 0.80 -17.29
CA GLN A 6 -2.49 2.06 -16.63
C GLN A 6 -1.15 2.61 -17.13
N SER A 7 -0.55 1.99 -18.15
CA SER A 7 0.77 2.38 -18.68
C SER A 7 1.83 2.53 -17.58
N VAL A 8 1.83 1.62 -16.61
CA VAL A 8 2.81 1.61 -15.50
C VAL A 8 4.23 1.60 -16.10
N PRO A 9 5.12 2.53 -15.67
CA PRO A 9 6.45 2.65 -16.22
C PRO A 9 7.35 1.47 -15.86
N ASP A 10 8.37 1.25 -16.67
CA ASP A 10 9.44 0.33 -16.35
C ASP A 10 10.11 0.73 -15.03
N GLY A 11 10.44 -0.25 -14.19
CA GLY A 11 11.01 -0.04 -12.86
C GLY A 11 9.99 0.05 -11.72
N LEU A 12 8.69 0.22 -12.00
CA LEU A 12 7.64 0.10 -10.97
C LEU A 12 7.07 -1.32 -10.93
N MET A 13 7.38 -2.05 -9.85
CA MET A 13 6.91 -3.42 -9.67
C MET A 13 5.49 -3.46 -9.07
N MET A 14 4.59 -4.17 -9.75
CA MET A 14 3.21 -4.39 -9.28
C MET A 14 3.12 -5.76 -8.62
N LEU A 15 3.11 -5.81 -7.29
CA LEU A 15 3.09 -7.04 -6.51
C LEU A 15 1.66 -7.53 -6.23
N SER A 16 1.48 -8.84 -6.18
CA SER A 16 0.20 -9.48 -5.84
C SER A 16 0.29 -10.16 -4.49
N ASP A 17 -0.60 -9.78 -3.58
CA ASP A 17 -0.88 -10.48 -2.33
C ASP A 17 -2.25 -11.18 -2.45
N GLY A 18 -2.35 -12.17 -3.35
CA GLY A 18 -3.62 -12.79 -3.71
C GLY A 18 -4.31 -13.55 -2.57
N ASN A 19 -3.53 -14.09 -1.62
CA ASN A 19 -4.06 -14.73 -0.42
C ASN A 19 -4.33 -13.73 0.71
N GLY A 20 -3.80 -12.49 0.62
CA GLY A 20 -3.86 -11.50 1.69
C GLY A 20 -2.96 -11.82 2.88
N ASP A 21 -1.98 -12.72 2.72
CA ASP A 21 -1.11 -13.16 3.81
C ASP A 21 -0.20 -12.03 4.29
N PHE A 22 0.32 -11.23 3.36
CA PHE A 22 1.18 -10.10 3.69
C PHE A 22 0.38 -8.99 4.39
N THR A 23 -0.78 -8.61 3.84
CA THR A 23 -1.66 -7.62 4.46
C THR A 23 -2.07 -8.02 5.89
N ARG A 24 -2.44 -9.29 6.11
CA ARG A 24 -2.79 -9.81 7.45
C ARG A 24 -1.60 -9.83 8.40
N ALA A 25 -0.42 -10.21 7.92
CA ALA A 25 0.80 -10.20 8.73
C ALA A 25 1.16 -8.79 9.22
N LEU A 26 0.77 -7.75 8.47
CA LEU A 26 0.94 -6.34 8.86
C LEU A 26 -0.19 -5.80 9.74
N GLY A 27 -1.29 -6.55 9.94
CA GLY A 27 -2.50 -6.04 10.62
C GLY A 27 -3.17 -4.89 9.86
N LEU A 28 -3.03 -4.88 8.53
CA LEU A 28 -3.54 -3.81 7.66
C LEU A 28 -4.77 -4.26 6.85
N GLU A 29 -5.40 -5.36 7.21
CA GLU A 29 -6.65 -5.79 6.61
C GLU A 29 -7.83 -4.88 7.01
N MET A 30 -8.78 -4.75 6.10
CA MET A 30 -10.08 -4.12 6.33
C MET A 30 -11.17 -4.90 5.62
N ASP A 31 -12.36 -4.95 6.21
CA ASP A 31 -13.53 -5.53 5.56
C ASP A 31 -14.22 -4.49 4.66
N ALA A 32 -14.20 -4.73 3.35
CA ALA A 32 -14.90 -3.94 2.34
C ALA A 32 -16.05 -4.73 1.68
N SER A 33 -16.58 -5.75 2.37
CA SER A 33 -17.72 -6.57 1.92
C SER A 33 -18.98 -5.74 1.65
N GLY A 34 -19.21 -4.67 2.41
CA GLY A 34 -20.30 -3.71 2.17
C GLY A 34 -20.24 -3.01 0.81
N SER A 35 -19.07 -3.01 0.16
CA SER A 35 -18.87 -2.50 -1.21
C SER A 35 -18.63 -3.63 -2.23
N GLY A 36 -18.89 -4.89 -1.87
CA GLY A 36 -18.71 -6.06 -2.74
C GLY A 36 -17.25 -6.44 -2.97
N MET A 37 -16.33 -5.94 -2.15
CA MET A 37 -14.88 -6.11 -2.36
C MET A 37 -14.26 -7.22 -1.50
N GLY A 38 -14.94 -7.65 -0.43
CA GLY A 38 -14.43 -8.61 0.56
C GLY A 38 -13.31 -8.01 1.42
N MET A 39 -12.44 -8.87 1.95
CA MET A 39 -11.26 -8.43 2.70
C MET A 39 -10.26 -7.75 1.76
N ARG A 40 -9.74 -6.59 2.18
CA ARG A 40 -8.78 -5.78 1.42
C ARG A 40 -7.68 -5.25 2.32
N SER A 41 -6.62 -4.75 1.71
CA SER A 41 -5.65 -3.91 2.41
C SER A 41 -6.21 -2.51 2.62
N ARG A 42 -5.98 -1.96 3.82
CA ARG A 42 -6.01 -0.51 4.06
C ARG A 42 -5.04 0.18 3.10
N ARG A 43 -5.25 1.47 2.84
CA ARG A 43 -4.31 2.30 2.08
C ARG A 43 -3.17 2.71 3.00
N PHE A 44 -1.93 2.47 2.58
CA PHE A 44 -0.74 2.85 3.31
C PHE A 44 0.44 3.05 2.36
N ALA A 45 1.48 3.71 2.85
CA ALA A 45 2.81 3.72 2.25
C ALA A 45 3.85 3.27 3.30
N LEU A 46 4.89 2.58 2.84
CA LEU A 46 5.85 1.92 3.72
C LEU A 46 7.26 2.07 3.14
N TYR A 47 8.19 2.54 3.97
CA TYR A 47 9.61 2.60 3.67
C TYR A 47 10.31 1.42 4.35
N VAL A 48 10.86 0.51 3.54
CA VAL A 48 11.66 -0.63 4.00
C VAL A 48 13.12 -0.39 3.62
N ASP A 49 14.01 -0.64 4.56
CA ASP A 49 15.45 -0.71 4.31
C ASP A 49 15.97 -2.05 4.87
N ASN A 50 16.58 -2.85 4.00
CA ASN A 50 17.12 -4.18 4.30
C ASN A 50 16.17 -5.07 5.13
N GLY A 51 14.92 -5.21 4.69
CA GLY A 51 13.89 -6.00 5.37
C GLY A 51 13.36 -5.40 6.67
N THR A 52 13.87 -4.25 7.10
CA THR A 52 13.41 -3.52 8.29
C THR A 52 12.50 -2.38 7.87
N VAL A 53 11.32 -2.30 8.48
CA VAL A 53 10.40 -1.19 8.27
C VAL A 53 10.94 0.05 9.01
N ARG A 54 11.20 1.12 8.26
CA ARG A 54 11.74 2.39 8.76
C ARG A 54 10.66 3.46 8.91
N GLY A 55 9.62 3.40 8.08
CA GLY A 55 8.49 4.33 8.13
C GLY A 55 7.21 3.65 7.65
N VAL A 56 6.10 3.93 8.32
CA VAL A 56 4.76 3.46 7.95
C VAL A 56 3.78 4.62 8.05
N HIS A 57 3.04 4.84 6.96
CA HIS A 57 2.04 5.89 6.87
C HIS A 57 0.72 5.25 6.45
N VAL A 58 -0.12 4.96 7.44
CA VAL A 58 -1.43 4.32 7.23
C VAL A 58 -2.50 5.39 7.15
N GLU A 59 -3.35 5.31 6.15
CA GLU A 59 -4.46 6.25 6.01
C GLU A 59 -5.58 5.96 7.01
N GLU A 60 -6.23 7.05 7.40
CA GLU A 60 -7.55 6.98 8.01
C GLU A 60 -8.59 6.49 6.99
N PRO A 61 -9.69 5.85 7.43
CA PRO A 61 -10.72 5.35 6.53
C PRO A 61 -11.23 6.43 5.56
N GLY A 62 -11.12 6.15 4.26
CA GLY A 62 -11.58 7.06 3.19
C GLY A 62 -10.65 8.25 2.90
N ARG A 63 -9.48 8.33 3.51
CA ARG A 63 -8.50 9.41 3.30
C ARG A 63 -7.38 9.02 2.34
N PHE A 64 -6.68 10.05 1.87
CA PHE A 64 -5.47 9.98 1.06
C PHE A 64 -4.60 11.22 1.32
N GLU A 65 -3.95 11.24 2.47
CA GLU A 65 -3.19 12.39 2.97
C GLU A 65 -1.73 12.04 3.29
N VAL A 66 -1.45 10.82 3.75
CA VAL A 66 -0.12 10.41 4.24
C VAL A 66 0.56 9.33 3.41
N SER A 67 -0.13 8.77 2.42
CA SER A 67 0.38 7.67 1.56
C SER A 67 0.74 8.09 0.14
N SER A 68 0.75 9.40 -0.16
CA SER A 68 1.18 9.91 -1.46
C SER A 68 2.69 9.79 -1.65
N ALA A 69 3.15 9.77 -2.91
CA ALA A 69 4.57 9.74 -3.21
C ALA A 69 5.28 11.01 -2.72
N GLU A 70 4.63 12.16 -2.84
CA GLU A 70 5.13 13.45 -2.36
C GLU A 70 5.27 13.45 -0.83
N TYR A 71 4.28 12.91 -0.11
CA TYR A 71 4.36 12.78 1.34
C TYR A 71 5.53 11.87 1.72
N MET A 72 5.69 10.73 1.07
CA MET A 72 6.80 9.81 1.32
C MET A 72 8.15 10.49 1.10
N LEU A 73 8.36 11.15 -0.04
CA LEU A 73 9.63 11.83 -0.37
C LEU A 73 9.99 12.90 0.66
N ALA A 74 9.01 13.63 1.20
CA ALA A 74 9.24 14.64 2.24
C ALA A 74 9.60 14.06 3.61
N HIS A 75 9.38 12.76 3.83
CA HIS A 75 9.60 12.07 5.12
C HIS A 75 10.64 10.94 5.04
N LEU A 76 11.37 10.83 3.93
CA LEU A 76 12.54 9.95 3.87
C LEU A 76 13.67 10.52 4.75
N PRO A 77 14.46 9.66 5.40
CA PRO A 77 15.66 10.11 6.10
C PRO A 77 16.65 10.75 5.11
N GLU A 78 17.43 11.73 5.59
CA GLU A 78 18.55 12.33 4.85
C GLU A 78 19.65 11.33 4.48
#